data_AF-X0QQ50-F1
#
_entry.id   AF-X0QQ50-F1
#
_cell.length_a   1.000
_cell.length_b   1.000
_cell.length_c   1.000
_cell.angle_alpha   90.00
_cell.angle_beta   90.00
_cell.angle_gamma   90.00
#
_symmetry.space_group_name_H-M   'P 1'
#
loop_
_entity.id
_entity.type
_entity.pdbx_description
1 polymer ?
#
loop_
_entity_poly.entity_id
_entity_poly.type
_entity_poly.pdbx_seq_one_letter_code
_entity_poly.pdbx_strand_id
1 'polypeptide(L)'
;MTALQELGRKVGGGIYQRDYSLGSPLKMPTTITRELVPALKGLSKVKAKNNVIYLIKCPFCKSSDHTHSGCHFIVGYIEGFLASNPAIDVVQVEETNCGAGSTNICEFTIG
;
A
#
# COMPACT_ATOMS: atom_id res chain seq x y z
N MET A 1 8.28 4.64 12.58
CA MET A 1 7.20 5.20 11.75
C MET A 1 7.55 6.63 11.37
N THR A 2 7.55 6.97 10.09
CA THR A 2 7.88 8.32 9.59
C THR A 2 6.62 9.19 9.45
N ALA A 3 6.77 10.50 9.30
CA ALA A 3 5.63 11.40 9.07
C ALA A 3 4.85 11.07 7.79
N LEU A 4 5.55 10.67 6.72
CA LEU A 4 4.91 10.24 5.47
C LEU A 4 4.16 8.91 5.64
N GLN A 5 4.71 7.97 6.41
CA GLN A 5 4.03 6.71 6.72
C GLN A 5 2.74 6.97 7.50
N GLU A 6 2.78 7.81 8.53
CA GLU A 6 1.58 8.14 9.32
C GLU A 6 0.52 8.86 8.47
N LEU A 7 0.93 9.76 7.58
CA LEU A 7 0.01 10.39 6.62
C LEU A 7 -0.63 9.35 5.71
N GLY A 8 0.19 8.46 5.13
CA GLY A 8 -0.29 7.34 4.32
C GLY A 8 -1.32 6.51 5.06
N ARG A 9 -1.04 6.16 6.33
CA ARG A 9 -1.92 5.37 7.19
C ARG A 9 -3.29 6.00 7.37
N LYS A 10 -3.34 7.30 7.67
CA LYS A 10 -4.61 8.03 7.77
C LYS A 10 -5.37 8.06 6.46
N VAL A 11 -4.67 8.29 5.35
CA VAL A 11 -5.30 8.32 4.02
C VAL A 11 -5.86 6.94 3.66
N GLY A 12 -5.06 5.88 3.77
CA GLY A 12 -5.47 4.52 3.43
C GLY A 12 -6.68 4.06 4.24
N GLY A 13 -6.68 4.30 5.55
CA GLY A 13 -7.83 3.97 6.41
C GLY A 13 -9.08 4.79 6.06
N GLY A 14 -8.90 6.09 5.76
CA GLY A 14 -10.01 6.93 5.30
C GLY A 14 -10.63 6.46 3.98
N ILE A 15 -9.81 5.99 3.02
CA ILE A 15 -10.29 5.43 1.75
C ILE A 15 -11.08 4.13 2.02
N TYR A 16 -10.54 3.21 2.83
CA TYR A 16 -11.27 2.00 3.20
C TYR A 16 -12.63 2.33 3.82
N GLN A 17 -12.64 3.23 4.81
CA GLN A 17 -13.87 3.60 5.52
C GLN A 17 -14.90 4.22 4.58
N ARG A 18 -14.47 5.07 3.64
CA ARG A 18 -15.37 5.77 2.72
C ARG A 18 -15.95 4.84 1.64
N ASP A 19 -15.11 3.99 1.06
CA ASP A 19 -15.44 3.31 -0.20
C ASP A 19 -15.69 1.79 -0.03
N TYR A 20 -15.20 1.18 1.05
CA TYR A 20 -15.14 -0.28 1.21
C TYR A 20 -15.71 -0.81 2.54
N SER A 21 -16.08 0.06 3.48
CA SER A 21 -16.64 -0.36 4.77
C SER A 21 -18.09 -0.87 4.70
N LEU A 22 -18.78 -0.63 3.57
CA LEU A 22 -20.16 -1.05 3.38
C LEU A 22 -20.23 -2.50 2.90
N GLY A 23 -20.80 -3.36 3.73
CA GLY A 23 -21.03 -4.78 3.42
C GLY A 23 -20.26 -5.73 4.35
N SER A 24 -20.16 -6.99 3.93
CA SER A 24 -19.43 -8.01 4.69
C SER A 24 -17.91 -7.84 4.51
N PRO A 25 -17.14 -7.68 5.59
CA PRO A 25 -15.69 -7.54 5.52
C PRO A 25 -15.02 -8.74 4.83
N LEU A 26 -14.09 -8.46 3.91
CA LEU A 26 -13.38 -9.48 3.16
C LEU A 26 -12.12 -9.95 3.91
N LYS A 27 -11.76 -11.22 3.72
CA LYS A 27 -10.49 -11.78 4.23
C LYS A 27 -9.32 -11.31 3.37
N MET A 28 -8.14 -11.24 3.97
CA MET A 28 -6.92 -10.64 3.42
C MET A 28 -6.65 -10.92 1.91
N PRO A 29 -6.62 -12.17 1.41
CA PRO A 29 -6.31 -12.40 -0.02
C PRO A 29 -7.35 -11.78 -0.96
N THR A 30 -8.62 -11.77 -0.52
CA THR A 30 -9.72 -11.18 -1.26
C THR A 30 -9.72 -9.65 -1.14
N THR A 31 -9.42 -9.11 0.04
CA THR A 31 -9.24 -7.66 0.27
C THR A 31 -8.15 -7.08 -0.62
N ILE A 32 -7.00 -7.75 -0.73
CA ILE A 32 -5.91 -7.32 -1.62
C ILE A 32 -6.41 -7.15 -3.04
N THR A 33 -7.03 -8.20 -3.58
CA THR A 33 -7.34 -8.29 -5.01
C THR A 33 -8.55 -7.43 -5.40
N ARG A 34 -9.58 -7.37 -4.54
CA ARG A 34 -10.86 -6.72 -4.86
C ARG A 34 -10.99 -5.30 -4.33
N GLU A 35 -10.17 -4.89 -3.36
CA GLU A 35 -10.33 -3.59 -2.70
C GLU A 35 -9.04 -2.78 -2.75
N LEU A 36 -7.94 -3.29 -2.19
CA LEU A 36 -6.67 -2.58 -2.11
C LEU A 36 -6.08 -2.28 -3.50
N VAL A 37 -6.06 -3.28 -4.41
CA VAL A 37 -5.54 -3.08 -5.77
C VAL A 37 -6.33 -2.00 -6.52
N PRO A 38 -7.67 -2.02 -6.56
CA PRO A 38 -8.46 -0.90 -7.11
C PRO A 38 -8.14 0.46 -6.46
N ALA A 39 -8.03 0.52 -5.13
CA ALA A 39 -7.73 1.77 -4.42
C ALA A 39 -6.37 2.35 -4.82
N LEU A 40 -5.34 1.50 -4.95
CA LEU A 40 -3.99 1.90 -5.35
C LEU A 40 -3.89 2.30 -6.84
N LYS A 41 -4.81 1.85 -7.71
CA LYS A 41 -4.81 2.23 -9.14
C LYS A 41 -5.03 3.72 -9.37
N GLY A 42 -5.61 4.43 -8.40
CA GLY A 42 -5.70 5.89 -8.44
C GLY A 42 -4.34 6.59 -8.35
N LEU A 43 -3.29 5.91 -7.87
CA LEU A 43 -1.96 6.47 -7.66
C LEU A 43 -0.95 6.04 -8.73
N SER A 44 -1.01 4.79 -9.17
CA SER A 44 -0.05 4.23 -10.14
C SER A 44 -0.57 2.94 -10.77
N LYS A 45 0.17 2.38 -11.73
CA LYS A 45 -0.16 1.06 -12.26
C LYS A 45 0.21 -0.02 -11.24
N VAL A 46 -0.78 -0.80 -10.82
CA VAL A 46 -0.67 -1.81 -9.77
C VAL A 46 -0.71 -3.22 -10.34
N LYS A 47 0.12 -4.12 -9.81
CA LYS A 47 -0.06 -5.57 -9.91
C LYS A 47 -0.05 -6.17 -8.50
N ALA A 48 -0.76 -7.28 -8.33
CA ALA A 48 -0.69 -8.07 -7.11
C ALA A 48 -0.45 -9.54 -7.47
N LYS A 49 0.38 -10.21 -6.68
CA LYS A 49 0.59 -11.66 -6.74
C LYS A 49 0.74 -12.17 -5.32
N ASN A 50 -0.15 -13.06 -4.90
CA ASN A 50 -0.24 -13.51 -3.51
C ASN A 50 -0.40 -12.30 -2.56
N ASN A 51 0.49 -12.17 -1.58
CA ASN A 51 0.53 -11.05 -0.64
C ASN A 51 1.55 -9.97 -1.03
N VAL A 52 1.98 -9.94 -2.29
CA VAL A 52 2.95 -8.96 -2.78
C VAL A 52 2.27 -7.99 -3.74
N ILE A 53 2.44 -6.70 -3.48
CA ILE A 53 1.99 -5.59 -4.31
C ILE A 53 3.18 -5.02 -5.06
N TYR A 54 2.99 -4.78 -6.36
CA TYR A 54 3.95 -4.10 -7.23
C TYR A 54 3.34 -2.80 -7.73
N LEU A 55 4.01 -1.67 -7.45
CA LEU A 55 3.66 -0.38 -8.01
C LEU A 55 4.66 0.01 -9.10
N ILE A 56 4.15 0.20 -10.31
CA ILE A 56 4.95 0.61 -11.48
C ILE A 56 4.87 2.13 -11.58
N LYS A 57 6.04 2.79 -11.60
CA LYS A 57 6.19 4.25 -11.56
C LYS A 57 5.44 4.87 -10.37
N CYS A 58 5.73 4.36 -9.17
CA CYS A 58 5.16 4.89 -7.94
C CYS A 58 5.48 6.40 -7.80
N PRO A 59 4.50 7.29 -7.56
CA PRO A 59 4.72 8.73 -7.49
C PRO A 59 5.51 9.18 -6.25
N PHE A 60 5.61 8.31 -5.24
CA PHE A 60 6.37 8.57 -4.01
C PHE A 60 7.78 7.98 -4.05
N CYS A 61 8.11 7.30 -5.14
CA CYS A 61 9.45 6.84 -5.47
C CYS A 61 10.18 8.04 -6.12
N LYS A 62 10.88 8.84 -5.30
CA LYS A 62 11.59 10.04 -5.79
C LYS A 62 12.88 9.65 -6.51
N SER A 63 13.39 10.60 -7.31
CA SER A 63 14.69 10.56 -8.01
C SER A 63 15.81 9.98 -7.13
N SER A 64 16.79 9.36 -7.80
CA SER A 64 17.93 8.55 -7.31
C SER A 64 18.89 9.21 -6.32
N ASP A 65 18.48 10.24 -5.60
CA ASP A 65 19.33 10.86 -4.58
C ASP A 65 19.57 9.87 -3.44
N HIS A 66 20.84 9.77 -3.04
CA HIS A 66 21.39 8.79 -2.11
C HIS A 66 20.77 8.81 -0.69
N THR A 67 19.81 9.69 -0.42
CA THR A 67 19.08 9.81 0.84
C THR A 67 17.67 9.24 0.80
N HIS A 68 17.23 8.63 -0.31
CA HIS A 68 15.89 8.07 -0.40
C HIS A 68 15.74 6.83 0.48
N SER A 69 14.93 6.95 1.53
CA SER A 69 14.69 5.89 2.51
C SER A 69 13.52 4.96 2.18
N GLY A 70 13.01 4.95 0.94
CA GLY A 70 11.83 4.15 0.54
C GLY A 70 10.48 4.89 0.45
N CYS A 71 9.46 4.23 -0.10
CA CYS A 71 8.11 4.76 -0.35
C CYS A 71 7.23 4.72 0.92
N HIS A 72 7.66 5.41 1.97
CA HIS A 72 7.01 5.43 3.29
C HIS A 72 5.50 5.70 3.25
N PHE A 73 5.06 6.62 2.38
CA PHE A 73 3.64 6.91 2.23
C PHE A 73 2.83 5.69 1.76
N ILE A 74 3.37 4.89 0.83
CA ILE A 74 2.67 3.70 0.32
C ILE A 74 2.61 2.60 1.38
N VAL A 75 3.69 2.38 2.12
CA VAL A 75 3.69 1.46 3.27
C VAL A 75 2.55 1.82 4.22
N GLY A 76 2.51 3.08 4.65
CA GLY A 76 1.45 3.58 5.52
C GLY A 76 0.06 3.43 4.90
N TYR A 77 -0.10 3.78 3.62
CA TYR A 77 -1.39 3.65 2.92
C TYR A 77 -1.91 2.22 2.97
N ILE A 78 -1.08 1.23 2.65
CA ILE A 78 -1.48 -0.18 2.68
C ILE A 78 -1.80 -0.62 4.12
N GLU A 79 -0.96 -0.24 5.09
CA GLU A 79 -1.18 -0.54 6.52
C GLU A 79 -2.54 -0.01 6.99
N GLY A 80 -2.79 1.28 6.76
CA GLY A 80 -4.03 1.92 7.19
C GLY A 80 -5.27 1.37 6.51
N PHE A 81 -5.17 1.08 5.21
CA PHE A 81 -6.28 0.51 4.46
C PHE A 81 -6.67 -0.87 5.00
N LEU A 82 -5.69 -1.78 5.15
CA LEU A 82 -5.95 -3.15 5.61
C LEU A 82 -6.34 -3.19 7.09
N ALA A 83 -5.71 -2.38 7.95
CA ALA A 83 -6.02 -2.35 9.38
C ALA A 83 -7.39 -1.75 9.69
N SER A 84 -8.03 -1.08 8.71
CA SER A 84 -9.40 -0.59 8.85
C SER A 84 -10.45 -1.64 8.52
N ASN A 85 -10.05 -2.78 7.94
CA ASN A 85 -10.94 -3.91 7.68
C ASN A 85 -11.06 -4.78 8.94
N PRO A 86 -12.25 -4.92 9.53
CA PRO A 86 -12.44 -5.64 10.79
C PRO A 86 -12.27 -7.17 10.68
N ALA A 87 -12.13 -7.72 9.47
CA ALA A 87 -11.79 -9.14 9.26
C ALA A 87 -10.27 -9.39 9.16
N ILE A 88 -9.43 -8.38 9.40
CA ILE A 88 -7.97 -8.48 9.36
C ILE A 88 -7.41 -8.05 10.73
N ASP A 89 -6.89 -9.00 11.51
CA ASP A 89 -6.41 -8.77 12.87
C ASP A 89 -5.05 -8.08 12.94
N VAL A 90 -4.09 -8.56 12.13
CA VAL A 90 -2.71 -8.07 12.12
C VAL A 90 -2.35 -7.72 10.69
N VAL A 91 -1.70 -6.57 10.53
CA VAL A 91 -1.18 -6.09 9.25
C VAL A 91 0.27 -5.68 9.44
N GLN A 92 1.16 -6.30 8.69
CA GLN A 92 2.53 -5.87 8.52
C GLN A 92 2.78 -5.58 7.05
N VAL A 93 3.36 -4.42 6.74
CA VAL A 93 3.73 -4.05 5.38
C VAL A 93 5.19 -3.68 5.36
N GLU A 94 5.95 -4.33 4.49
CA GLU A 94 7.35 -4.05 4.28
C GLU A 94 7.58 -3.68 2.82
N GLU A 95 8.29 -2.58 2.56
CA GLU A 95 8.82 -2.31 1.23
C GLU A 95 10.09 -3.15 1.03
N THR A 96 9.98 -4.24 0.28
CA THR A 96 11.11 -5.16 0.03
C THR A 96 12.01 -4.67 -1.09
N ASN A 97 11.51 -3.80 -1.97
CA ASN A 97 12.29 -3.17 -3.01
C ASN A 97 11.73 -1.79 -3.37
N CYS A 98 12.58 -0.76 -3.39
CA CYS A 98 12.24 0.55 -3.92
C CYS A 98 12.80 0.71 -5.34
N GLY A 99 11.93 1.01 -6.32
CA GLY A 99 12.32 1.13 -7.73
C GLY A 99 13.06 2.42 -8.10
N ALA A 100 13.43 3.25 -7.11
CA ALA A 100 14.01 4.57 -7.32
C ALA A 100 15.35 4.45 -8.06
N GLY A 101 15.53 5.24 -9.12
CA GLY A 101 16.77 5.24 -9.90
C GLY A 101 17.10 3.94 -10.65
N SER A 102 16.22 2.94 -10.65
CA SER A 102 16.50 1.61 -11.19
C SER A 102 15.34 1.09 -12.05
N THR A 103 14.54 0.16 -11.51
CA THR A 103 13.50 -0.58 -12.22
C THR A 103 12.21 0.21 -12.41
N ASN A 104 12.02 1.31 -11.65
CA ASN A 104 10.74 2.02 -11.48
C ASN A 104 9.62 1.12 -10.94
N ILE A 105 9.95 0.01 -10.28
CA ILE A 105 8.99 -0.91 -9.67
C ILE A 105 9.27 -0.98 -8.17
N CYS A 106 8.29 -0.57 -7.37
CA CYS A 106 8.33 -0.74 -5.92
C CYS A 106 7.56 -2.00 -5.53
N GLU A 107 8.10 -2.77 -4.60
CA GLU A 107 7.55 -4.03 -4.11
C GLU A 107 7.21 -3.92 -2.63
N PHE A 108 6.01 -4.35 -2.27
CA PHE A 108 5.52 -4.34 -0.90
C PHE A 108 4.99 -5.72 -0.53
N THR A 109 5.53 -6.31 0.53
CA THR A 109 5.06 -7.59 1.09
C THR A 109 4.10 -7.34 2.23
N ILE A 110 3.00 -8.08 2.25
CA ILE A 110 1.94 -7.99 3.26
C ILE A 110 1.93 -9.27 4.11
N GLY A 111 2.08 -9.10 5.42
CA GLY A 111 2.10 -10.15 6.45
C GLY A 111 0.96 -10.01 7.45
#